data_AF-A0AAN7IYN8-F1
#
_entry.id   AF-A0AAN7IYN8-F1
#
_cell.length_a   1.000
_cell.length_b   1.000
_cell.length_c   1.000
_cell.angle_alpha   90.00
_cell.angle_beta   90.00
_cell.angle_gamma   90.00
#
_symmetry.space_group_name_H-M   'P 1'
#
loop_
_entity.id
_entity.type
_entity.pdbx_description
1 polymer ?
#
loop_
_entity_poly.entity_id
_entity_poly.type
_entity_poly.pdbx_seq_one_letter_code
_entity_poly.pdbx_strand_id
1 'polypeptide(L)'
;MAIRLSACSSSSATFFAPSSFCHETETTLKRKNFGIWVCQNNSNFHENKRFELKASNVHPLKAVSLQAGAPANSLATERVVNPVQEDCIPFLETVKEESTLSIVVVGASGDLARRKIFPALFALFNEDRLPENFTIFGYARSIMTDEELRNMISKTLTCRVDKRENCNEKMDAFLKRCFYQSGQYSSEEHFLELDNKLKGKETGRLSNRLFYLAIPPNMFVDVARCAKHRASSENGWTRVIVEKPFGRDTESSRELTRGLKQYLSEDQIFRIDHHLGEELVENLLVLRFSNLVFQPLWSRNYIRNVQLIFSEDFGAEGRGRYFDNYGIIRDIMQNHLLQILALFAMDTPVSLDAEDIRNEKVKVLRSVKPVQLEDVVIGQYKGDCDGNTSYPSYTDDMTVSNNSLTPTFAAATLFINNAQWDGVPFLMIAGKALHSKRNQSSIQACSR
;
A
#
# COMPACT_ATOMS: atom_id res chain seq x y z
N MET A 1 -5.21 8.73 -10.10
CA MET A 1 -5.93 9.25 -8.91
C MET A 1 -5.57 10.74 -8.79
N ALA A 2 -6.51 11.61 -8.43
CA ALA A 2 -6.28 13.07 -8.41
C ALA A 2 -6.50 13.62 -7.00
N ILE A 3 -5.50 14.30 -6.45
CA ILE A 3 -5.63 15.04 -5.19
C ILE A 3 -6.34 16.35 -5.51
N ARG A 4 -7.63 16.45 -5.21
CA ARG A 4 -8.39 17.70 -5.29
C ARG A 4 -8.54 18.30 -3.90
N LEU A 5 -7.86 19.41 -3.68
CA LEU A 5 -8.20 20.37 -2.63
C LEU A 5 -9.29 21.29 -3.19
N SER A 6 -10.56 21.03 -2.83
CA SER A 6 -11.70 21.83 -3.29
C SER A 6 -12.47 22.42 -2.12
N ALA A 7 -12.74 23.72 -2.17
CA ALA A 7 -13.70 24.36 -1.29
C ALA A 7 -15.12 23.88 -1.65
N CYS A 8 -15.84 23.29 -0.70
CA CYS A 8 -17.23 22.88 -0.91
C CYS A 8 -18.18 24.06 -0.69
N SER A 9 -18.64 24.69 -1.78
CA SER A 9 -19.72 25.67 -1.74
C SER A 9 -21.08 24.98 -1.52
N SER A 10 -21.61 25.05 -0.30
CA SER A 10 -22.94 24.54 0.03
C SER A 10 -24.05 25.56 -0.24
N SER A 11 -24.47 25.73 -1.50
CA SER A 11 -25.83 26.20 -1.86
C SER A 11 -26.01 26.43 -3.37
N SER A 12 -26.94 25.70 -3.99
CA SER A 12 -27.73 26.19 -5.14
C SER A 12 -28.96 25.29 -5.34
N ALA A 13 -30.02 25.56 -4.60
CA ALA A 13 -31.35 25.10 -5.01
C ALA A 13 -31.82 26.01 -6.14
N THR A 14 -31.96 25.47 -7.36
CA THR A 14 -32.53 26.19 -8.50
C THR A 14 -33.74 25.46 -9.04
N PHE A 15 -34.86 26.18 -8.97
CA PHE A 15 -36.21 25.80 -9.36
C PHE A 15 -36.30 25.18 -10.78
N PHE A 16 -37.13 24.15 -10.92
CA PHE A 16 -37.73 23.80 -12.21
C PHE A 16 -38.79 24.83 -12.61
N ALA A 17 -38.85 25.18 -13.89
CA ALA A 17 -39.96 25.90 -14.51
C ALA A 17 -40.40 25.14 -15.80
N PRO A 18 -41.71 25.04 -16.13
CA PRO A 18 -42.19 24.10 -17.15
C PRO A 18 -42.70 24.74 -18.46
N SER A 19 -42.44 24.07 -19.60
CA SER A 19 -43.11 24.21 -20.91
C SER A 19 -42.48 23.20 -21.90
N SER A 20 -43.15 22.55 -22.86
CA SER A 20 -44.56 22.55 -23.29
C SER A 20 -44.80 21.49 -24.40
N PHE A 21 -45.92 20.74 -24.35
CA PHE A 21 -46.58 19.99 -25.46
C PHE A 21 -45.77 18.84 -26.15
N CYS A 22 -46.34 17.76 -26.71
CA CYS A 22 -47.71 17.39 -27.14
C CYS A 22 -48.06 15.90 -26.77
N HIS A 23 -49.37 15.56 -26.82
CA HIS A 23 -50.03 14.25 -27.11
C HIS A 23 -49.22 12.93 -26.94
N GLU A 24 -49.69 11.85 -26.30
CA GLU A 24 -51.02 11.41 -25.81
C GLU A 24 -50.82 10.30 -24.73
N THR A 25 -51.78 9.53 -24.17
CA THR A 25 -53.21 9.27 -24.44
C THR A 25 -53.99 9.06 -23.12
N GLU A 26 -55.32 8.89 -23.16
CA GLU A 26 -56.14 8.60 -21.96
C GLU A 26 -56.07 7.13 -21.50
N THR A 27 -55.95 6.90 -20.18
CA THR A 27 -56.71 5.83 -19.51
C THR A 27 -56.81 6.10 -18.01
N THR A 28 -58.02 6.02 -17.47
CA THR A 28 -58.33 6.36 -16.07
C THR A 28 -58.15 5.18 -15.11
N LEU A 29 -57.45 5.34 -13.97
CA LEU A 29 -57.84 4.63 -12.74
C LEU A 29 -57.29 5.26 -11.41
N LYS A 30 -58.24 5.75 -10.59
CA LYS A 30 -58.28 5.77 -9.10
C LYS A 30 -57.06 6.21 -8.25
N ARG A 31 -57.24 7.38 -7.60
CA ARG A 31 -56.55 7.86 -6.39
C ARG A 31 -56.39 6.80 -5.28
N LYS A 32 -55.26 6.86 -4.54
CA LYS A 32 -55.20 6.68 -3.07
C LYS A 32 -54.05 7.48 -2.44
N ASN A 33 -54.29 7.94 -1.21
CA ASN A 33 -53.62 9.05 -0.52
C ASN A 33 -52.12 8.88 -0.22
N PHE A 34 -51.37 10.00 -0.25
CA PHE A 34 -50.11 10.16 0.48
C PHE A 34 -50.38 10.59 1.93
N GLY A 35 -49.65 10.01 2.89
CA GLY A 35 -49.62 10.47 4.28
C GLY A 35 -48.42 11.36 4.53
N ILE A 36 -48.66 12.59 5.01
CA ILE A 36 -47.61 13.52 5.47
C ILE A 36 -47.43 13.31 6.98
N TRP A 37 -46.20 13.01 7.41
CA TRP A 37 -45.84 13.04 8.83
C TRP A 37 -45.00 14.29 9.12
N VAL A 38 -45.51 15.12 10.04
CA VAL A 38 -44.82 16.30 10.57
C VAL A 38 -44.25 15.94 11.94
N CYS A 39 -42.92 16.04 12.10
CA CYS A 39 -42.30 15.93 13.42
C CYS A 39 -42.33 17.29 14.14
N GLN A 40 -42.65 17.26 15.43
CA GLN A 40 -42.81 18.44 16.27
C GLN A 40 -41.47 19.00 16.73
N ASN A 41 -41.33 20.33 16.71
CA ASN A 41 -40.32 21.02 17.49
C ASN A 41 -40.63 20.87 18.99
N ASN A 42 -39.61 20.59 19.80
CA ASN A 42 -39.63 20.87 21.22
C ASN A 42 -38.30 21.50 21.63
N SER A 43 -38.32 22.82 21.81
CA SER A 43 -37.20 23.59 22.36
C SER A 43 -37.25 23.55 23.88
N ASN A 44 -36.15 23.19 24.53
CA ASN A 44 -35.94 23.47 25.94
C ASN A 44 -34.63 24.24 26.12
N PHE A 45 -34.74 25.47 26.61
CA PHE A 45 -33.63 26.30 27.07
C PHE A 45 -33.10 25.76 28.40
N HIS A 46 -31.78 25.80 28.59
CA HIS A 46 -31.21 26.00 29.92
C HIS A 46 -29.94 26.86 29.81
N GLU A 47 -29.92 27.94 30.59
CA GLU A 47 -28.85 28.92 30.62
C GLU A 47 -27.72 28.61 31.62
N ASN A 48 -26.58 29.25 31.35
CA ASN A 48 -25.58 29.72 32.33
C ASN A 48 -24.78 28.71 33.17
N LYS A 49 -23.49 28.59 32.81
CA LYS A 49 -22.38 28.76 33.78
C LYS A 49 -21.20 29.49 33.12
N ARG A 50 -20.85 30.67 33.65
CA ARG A 50 -19.63 31.42 33.27
C ARG A 50 -18.39 30.67 33.74
N PHE A 51 -17.30 30.74 32.96
CA PHE A 51 -15.95 30.45 33.42
C PHE A 51 -15.06 31.66 33.15
N GLU A 52 -14.44 32.19 34.21
CA GLU A 52 -13.44 33.27 34.14
C GLU A 52 -12.04 32.67 34.01
N LEU A 53 -11.24 33.18 33.07
CA LEU A 53 -9.81 32.90 33.00
C LEU A 53 -9.04 34.04 33.66
N LYS A 54 -8.43 33.77 34.83
CA LYS A 54 -7.46 34.68 35.45
C LYS A 54 -6.09 34.50 34.80
N ALA A 55 -5.58 35.56 34.17
CA ALA A 55 -4.21 35.62 33.68
C ALA A 55 -3.27 36.15 34.78
N SER A 56 -2.21 35.42 35.08
CA SER A 56 -1.11 35.90 35.93
C SER A 56 0.19 35.13 35.67
N ASN A 57 1.09 35.71 34.89
CA ASN A 57 2.47 36.03 35.27
C ASN A 57 3.40 36.10 34.04
N VAL A 58 4.00 37.27 33.88
CA VAL A 58 4.95 37.64 32.83
C VAL A 58 6.35 37.61 33.41
N HIS A 59 7.32 37.02 32.71
CA HIS A 59 8.72 37.46 32.78
C HIS A 59 9.46 37.14 31.46
N PRO A 60 9.94 38.15 30.72
CA PRO A 60 10.84 37.96 29.57
C PRO A 60 12.30 37.98 30.01
N LEU A 61 13.14 37.11 29.42
CA LEU A 61 14.60 37.17 29.57
C LEU A 61 15.24 38.00 28.45
N LYS A 62 16.35 38.66 28.81
CA LYS A 62 16.94 39.79 28.08
C LYS A 62 17.69 39.38 26.81
N ALA A 63 17.60 40.22 25.78
CA ALA A 63 18.58 40.25 24.72
C ALA A 63 19.92 40.82 25.21
N VAL A 64 21.03 40.33 24.67
CA VAL A 64 22.36 40.97 24.75
C VAL A 64 22.92 41.05 23.34
N SER A 65 23.33 42.25 22.93
CA SER A 65 24.00 42.54 21.68
C SER A 65 25.45 42.91 21.97
N LEU A 66 26.41 42.43 21.16
CA LEU A 66 27.76 42.97 21.10
C LEU A 66 28.24 43.05 19.65
N GLN A 67 28.94 44.14 19.35
CA GLN A 67 29.27 44.60 18.00
C GLN A 67 30.66 44.11 17.53
N ALA A 68 30.92 44.27 16.23
CA ALA A 68 32.22 44.05 15.60
C ALA A 68 33.23 45.19 15.88
N GLY A 69 34.52 44.87 15.83
CA GLY A 69 35.63 45.84 15.85
C GLY A 69 37.01 45.19 15.70
N ALA A 70 37.72 45.54 14.62
CA ALA A 70 39.16 45.29 14.41
C ALA A 70 39.91 46.66 14.46
N PRO A 71 41.20 46.83 14.10
CA PRO A 71 42.29 45.89 13.78
C PRO A 71 43.65 46.23 14.46
N ALA A 72 44.72 45.43 14.26
CA ALA A 72 46.13 45.88 14.31
C ALA A 72 47.10 44.90 13.58
N ASN A 73 48.22 45.41 13.06
CA ASN A 73 49.20 44.68 12.22
C ASN A 73 50.45 44.20 13.00
N SER A 74 51.10 43.11 12.53
CA SER A 74 52.49 43.18 11.98
C SER A 74 53.09 41.81 11.61
N LEU A 75 53.36 41.64 10.31
CA LEU A 75 54.63 41.22 9.68
C LEU A 75 55.58 40.24 10.40
N ALA A 76 55.74 39.06 9.79
CA ALA A 76 57.04 38.41 9.58
C ALA A 76 56.99 37.59 8.28
N THR A 77 58.00 37.74 7.43
CA THR A 77 58.07 37.08 6.11
C THR A 77 59.45 36.46 5.93
N GLU A 78 59.56 35.15 5.74
CA GLU A 78 60.75 34.56 5.14
C GLU A 78 60.45 33.26 4.37
N ARG A 79 61.30 32.92 3.41
CA ARG A 79 60.99 32.03 2.27
C ARG A 79 61.60 30.64 2.43
N VAL A 80 60.88 29.59 2.01
CA VAL A 80 61.48 28.29 1.62
C VAL A 80 60.81 27.69 0.37
N VAL A 81 61.60 27.60 -0.70
CA VAL A 81 61.71 26.56 -1.75
C VAL A 81 60.56 25.54 -1.97
N ASN A 82 60.03 25.50 -3.20
CA ASN A 82 59.56 24.28 -3.89
C ASN A 82 60.75 23.68 -4.68
N PRO A 83 60.87 22.35 -4.91
CA PRO A 83 59.77 21.42 -5.21
C PRO A 83 59.90 20.01 -4.57
N VAL A 84 58.92 19.12 -4.81
CA VAL A 84 59.04 17.72 -5.31
C VAL A 84 57.66 17.03 -5.23
N GLN A 85 57.45 16.03 -6.10
CA GLN A 85 56.25 15.21 -6.28
C GLN A 85 55.50 14.82 -4.99
N GLU A 86 54.19 15.02 -4.96
CA GLU A 86 53.29 14.23 -4.12
C GLU A 86 52.97 12.91 -4.83
N ASP A 87 53.29 11.79 -4.18
CA ASP A 87 52.95 10.46 -4.67
C ASP A 87 51.43 10.25 -4.67
N CYS A 88 50.89 9.82 -5.81
CA CYS A 88 49.51 9.36 -5.89
C CYS A 88 49.34 8.10 -5.03
N ILE A 89 48.81 8.26 -3.81
CA ILE A 89 48.25 7.16 -3.03
C ILE A 89 47.17 6.52 -3.91
N PRO A 90 47.28 5.24 -4.31
CA PRO A 90 46.24 4.58 -5.07
C PRO A 90 44.98 4.59 -4.21
N PHE A 91 43.92 5.23 -4.72
CA PHE A 91 42.59 5.12 -4.15
C PHE A 91 42.28 3.63 -4.09
N LEU A 92 42.22 3.08 -2.87
CA LEU A 92 42.00 1.65 -2.69
C LEU A 92 40.63 1.35 -3.29
N GLU A 93 40.60 0.78 -4.49
CA GLU A 93 39.37 0.22 -5.04
C GLU A 93 38.88 -0.78 -4.01
N THR A 94 37.83 -0.40 -3.28
CA THR A 94 37.08 -1.35 -2.49
C THR A 94 36.63 -2.41 -3.47
N VAL A 95 37.32 -3.55 -3.45
CA VAL A 95 36.94 -4.74 -4.22
C VAL A 95 35.48 -4.97 -3.86
N LYS A 96 34.58 -4.64 -4.79
CA LYS A 96 33.19 -5.03 -4.67
C LYS A 96 33.23 -6.54 -4.67
N GLU A 97 33.11 -7.14 -3.50
CA GLU A 97 32.80 -8.56 -3.40
C GLU A 97 31.62 -8.80 -4.34
N GLU A 98 31.82 -9.62 -5.37
CA GLU A 98 30.85 -9.78 -6.45
C GLU A 98 29.58 -10.43 -5.88
N SER A 99 28.67 -9.63 -5.34
CA SER A 99 27.45 -10.15 -4.74
C SER A 99 26.51 -10.66 -5.83
N THR A 100 25.92 -11.82 -5.62
CA THR A 100 24.90 -12.41 -6.50
C THR A 100 23.53 -12.38 -5.83
N LEU A 101 22.47 -12.16 -6.60
CA LEU A 101 21.09 -12.14 -6.11
C LEU A 101 20.29 -13.34 -6.65
N SER A 102 19.91 -14.25 -5.76
CA SER A 102 19.04 -15.38 -6.08
C SER A 102 17.60 -15.08 -5.67
N ILE A 103 16.69 -14.95 -6.64
CA ILE A 103 15.27 -14.67 -6.40
C ILE A 103 14.46 -15.96 -6.57
N VAL A 104 13.90 -16.49 -5.48
CA VAL A 104 13.07 -17.69 -5.48
C VAL A 104 11.59 -17.30 -5.47
N VAL A 105 10.89 -17.53 -6.59
CA VAL A 105 9.43 -17.34 -6.70
C VAL A 105 8.74 -18.64 -6.29
N VAL A 106 8.34 -18.73 -5.03
CA VAL A 106 7.58 -19.86 -4.47
C VAL A 106 6.12 -19.72 -4.91
N GLY A 107 5.55 -20.76 -5.50
CA GLY A 107 4.26 -20.70 -6.20
C GLY A 107 4.38 -20.24 -7.66
N ALA A 108 5.52 -20.44 -8.32
CA ALA A 108 5.80 -19.96 -9.68
C ALA A 108 4.76 -20.37 -10.76
N SER A 109 4.09 -21.52 -10.62
CA SER A 109 3.01 -21.95 -11.53
C SER A 109 1.66 -21.25 -11.28
N GLY A 110 1.57 -20.38 -10.27
CA GLY A 110 0.36 -19.63 -9.91
C GLY A 110 0.10 -18.39 -10.78
N ASP A 111 -1.17 -17.96 -10.83
CA ASP A 111 -1.59 -16.83 -11.68
C ASP A 111 -0.95 -15.49 -11.26
N LEU A 112 -0.74 -15.26 -9.96
CA LEU A 112 -0.03 -14.06 -9.45
C LEU A 112 1.41 -13.99 -9.97
N ALA A 113 2.14 -15.12 -9.92
CA ALA A 113 3.51 -15.19 -10.39
C ALA A 113 3.59 -14.86 -11.89
N ARG A 114 2.74 -15.52 -12.69
CA ARG A 114 2.66 -15.34 -14.14
C ARG A 114 2.20 -13.93 -14.55
N ARG A 115 1.18 -13.35 -13.92
CA ARG A 115 0.60 -12.05 -14.33
C ARG A 115 1.27 -10.81 -13.74
N LYS A 116 1.96 -10.93 -12.61
CA LYS A 116 2.52 -9.77 -11.87
C LYS A 116 4.01 -9.93 -11.58
N ILE A 117 4.43 -11.02 -10.95
CA ILE A 117 5.81 -11.14 -10.41
C ILE A 117 6.85 -11.24 -11.54
N PHE A 118 6.73 -12.21 -12.46
CA PHE A 118 7.70 -12.33 -13.56
C PHE A 118 7.69 -11.09 -14.48
N PRO A 119 6.54 -10.50 -14.86
CA PRO A 119 6.50 -9.21 -15.57
C PRO A 119 7.18 -8.05 -14.82
N ALA A 120 7.05 -7.97 -13.49
CA ALA A 120 7.72 -6.94 -12.69
C ALA A 120 9.23 -7.15 -12.62
N LEU A 121 9.70 -8.39 -12.43
CA LEU A 121 11.12 -8.73 -12.46
C LEU A 121 11.74 -8.46 -13.84
N PHE A 122 11.00 -8.71 -14.93
CA PHE A 122 11.44 -8.36 -16.29
C PHE A 122 11.49 -6.85 -16.51
N ALA A 123 10.54 -6.07 -15.97
CA ALA A 123 10.60 -4.61 -16.03
C ALA A 123 11.84 -4.06 -15.31
N LEU A 124 12.11 -4.54 -14.09
CA LEU A 124 13.32 -4.19 -13.33
C LEU A 124 14.61 -4.58 -14.06
N PHE A 125 14.63 -5.73 -14.75
CA PHE A 125 15.75 -6.12 -15.60
C PHE A 125 15.89 -5.20 -16.82
N ASN A 126 14.79 -4.84 -17.48
CA ASN A 126 14.81 -4.00 -18.67
C ASN A 126 15.26 -2.55 -18.38
N GLU A 127 14.97 -2.06 -17.18
CA GLU A 127 15.40 -0.76 -16.65
C GLU A 127 16.77 -0.80 -15.95
N ASP A 128 17.48 -1.94 -16.03
CA ASP A 128 18.81 -2.15 -15.46
C ASP A 128 18.86 -1.86 -13.93
N ARG A 129 17.75 -2.17 -13.23
CA ARG A 129 17.54 -2.00 -11.77
C ARG A 129 17.83 -3.26 -10.95
N LEU A 130 18.15 -4.37 -11.59
CA LEU A 130 18.65 -5.59 -10.93
C LEU A 130 20.19 -5.59 -10.89
N PRO A 131 20.83 -6.23 -9.90
CA PRO A 131 22.28 -6.44 -9.91
C PRO A 131 22.74 -7.18 -11.17
N GLU A 132 23.97 -6.94 -11.63
CA GLU A 132 24.54 -7.60 -12.81
C GLU A 132 24.49 -9.14 -12.71
N ASN A 133 24.85 -9.65 -11.53
CA ASN A 133 24.79 -11.06 -11.17
C ASN A 133 23.48 -11.36 -10.43
N PHE A 134 22.50 -11.89 -11.15
CA PHE A 134 21.26 -12.40 -10.55
C PHE A 134 20.75 -13.66 -11.26
N THR A 135 19.99 -14.48 -10.52
CA THR A 135 19.26 -15.64 -11.04
C THR A 135 17.85 -15.70 -10.46
N ILE A 136 16.93 -16.30 -11.21
CA ILE A 136 15.53 -16.46 -10.80
C ILE A 136 15.18 -17.94 -10.79
N PHE A 137 14.67 -18.42 -9.67
CA PHE A 137 14.23 -19.80 -9.47
C PHE A 137 12.71 -19.85 -9.24
N GLY A 138 11.98 -20.47 -10.15
CA GLY A 138 10.59 -20.85 -9.89
C GLY A 138 10.54 -22.10 -9.03
N TYR A 139 9.76 -22.09 -7.95
CA TYR A 139 9.55 -23.26 -7.09
C TYR A 139 8.05 -23.54 -6.92
N ALA A 140 7.57 -24.73 -7.28
CA ALA A 140 6.20 -25.16 -7.02
C ALA A 140 6.05 -26.69 -7.02
N ARG A 141 4.86 -27.18 -6.62
CA ARG A 141 4.54 -28.62 -6.62
C ARG A 141 4.38 -29.23 -8.02
N SER A 142 4.15 -28.40 -9.03
CA SER A 142 4.02 -28.83 -10.43
C SER A 142 5.37 -29.36 -10.92
N ILE A 143 5.38 -30.52 -11.58
CA ILE A 143 6.57 -30.99 -12.30
C ILE A 143 6.62 -30.20 -13.61
N MET A 144 7.70 -29.43 -13.82
CA MET A 144 7.95 -28.66 -15.04
C MET A 144 9.46 -28.62 -15.33
N THR A 145 9.85 -28.43 -16.58
CA THR A 145 11.25 -28.14 -16.96
C THR A 145 11.57 -26.64 -16.95
N ASP A 146 12.87 -26.31 -17.05
CA ASP A 146 13.33 -24.93 -17.26
C ASP A 146 12.76 -24.33 -18.55
N GLU A 147 12.67 -25.09 -19.65
CA GLU A 147 12.08 -24.61 -20.90
C GLU A 147 10.57 -24.37 -20.75
N GLU A 148 9.85 -25.24 -20.05
CA GLU A 148 8.41 -25.08 -19.81
C GLU A 148 8.11 -23.83 -18.97
N LEU A 149 8.93 -23.56 -17.94
CA LEU A 149 8.85 -22.32 -17.18
C LEU A 149 9.10 -21.10 -18.09
N ARG A 150 10.17 -21.11 -18.89
CA ARG A 150 10.51 -20.02 -19.82
C ARG A 150 9.39 -19.77 -20.84
N ASN A 151 8.80 -20.84 -21.39
CA ASN A 151 7.68 -20.80 -22.33
C ASN A 151 6.35 -20.36 -21.69
N MET A 152 6.17 -20.56 -20.39
CA MET A 152 5.03 -20.02 -19.63
C MET A 152 5.20 -18.52 -19.38
N ILE A 153 6.40 -18.10 -18.99
CA ILE A 153 6.73 -16.71 -18.68
C ILE A 153 6.70 -15.83 -19.93
N SER A 154 7.36 -16.25 -21.02
CA SER A 154 7.51 -15.48 -22.27
C SER A 154 6.18 -15.00 -22.86
N LYS A 155 5.11 -15.78 -22.69
CA LYS A 155 3.73 -15.44 -23.11
C LYS A 155 3.10 -14.26 -22.37
N THR A 156 3.67 -13.84 -21.24
CA THR A 156 3.15 -12.75 -20.40
C THR A 156 4.11 -11.58 -20.21
N LEU A 157 5.38 -11.75 -20.61
CA LEU A 157 6.34 -10.65 -20.61
C LEU A 157 6.04 -9.70 -21.78
N THR A 158 6.01 -8.41 -21.49
CA THR A 158 5.74 -7.35 -22.46
C THR A 158 6.75 -6.23 -22.27
N CYS A 159 7.42 -5.82 -23.34
CA CYS A 159 8.30 -4.65 -23.32
C CYS A 159 7.43 -3.39 -23.26
N ARG A 160 7.33 -2.77 -22.08
CA ARG A 160 6.48 -1.60 -21.82
C ARG A 160 7.11 -0.25 -22.18
N VAL A 161 8.38 -0.24 -22.61
CA VAL A 161 9.17 0.98 -22.81
C VAL A 161 9.44 1.19 -24.29
N ASP A 162 9.25 2.43 -24.76
CA ASP A 162 9.29 2.87 -26.18
C ASP A 162 10.69 2.88 -26.83
N LYS A 163 11.48 1.83 -26.65
CA LYS A 163 12.69 1.56 -27.45
C LYS A 163 12.56 0.19 -28.10
N ARG A 164 12.11 0.21 -29.37
CA ARG A 164 11.82 -0.97 -30.20
C ARG A 164 13.05 -1.72 -30.71
N GLU A 165 14.23 -1.36 -30.23
CA GLU A 165 15.49 -2.00 -30.55
C GLU A 165 15.85 -2.91 -29.35
N ASN A 166 16.11 -4.19 -29.62
CA ASN A 166 16.55 -5.21 -28.64
C ASN A 166 15.57 -5.74 -27.56
N CYS A 167 14.25 -5.52 -27.66
CA CYS A 167 13.27 -6.17 -26.76
C CYS A 167 13.42 -7.71 -26.70
N ASN A 168 13.56 -8.39 -27.85
CA ASN A 168 13.70 -9.85 -27.89
C ASN A 168 15.05 -10.33 -27.30
N GLU A 169 16.14 -9.60 -27.54
CA GLU A 169 17.45 -9.98 -26.97
C GLU A 169 17.48 -9.81 -25.45
N LYS A 170 16.90 -8.72 -24.91
CA LYS A 170 16.70 -8.55 -23.46
C LYS A 170 15.76 -9.64 -22.91
N MET A 171 14.71 -10.03 -23.64
CA MET A 171 13.82 -11.15 -23.27
C MET A 171 14.60 -12.46 -23.12
N ASP A 172 15.38 -12.84 -24.12
CA ASP A 172 16.16 -14.08 -24.11
C ASP A 172 17.26 -14.05 -23.04
N ALA A 173 17.90 -12.90 -22.83
CA ALA A 173 18.88 -12.70 -21.77
C ALA A 173 18.26 -12.84 -20.36
N PHE A 174 17.02 -12.41 -20.17
CA PHE A 174 16.28 -12.61 -18.93
C PHE A 174 15.88 -14.08 -18.76
N LEU A 175 15.27 -14.70 -19.77
CA LEU A 175 14.81 -16.09 -19.72
C LEU A 175 15.95 -17.09 -19.48
N LYS A 176 17.16 -16.83 -20.01
CA LYS A 176 18.38 -17.61 -19.71
C LYS A 176 18.79 -17.63 -18.23
N ARG A 177 18.34 -16.64 -17.44
CA ARG A 177 18.56 -16.54 -15.98
C ARG A 177 17.43 -17.15 -15.15
N CYS A 178 16.36 -17.62 -15.78
CA CYS A 178 15.25 -18.32 -15.14
C CYS A 178 15.45 -19.83 -15.14
N PHE A 179 15.30 -20.44 -13.97
CA PHE A 179 15.43 -21.88 -13.69
C PHE A 179 14.22 -22.37 -12.87
N TYR A 180 13.99 -23.68 -12.81
CA TYR A 180 12.89 -24.28 -12.07
C TYR A 180 13.32 -25.40 -11.11
N GLN A 181 12.58 -25.54 -10.01
CA GLN A 181 12.64 -26.68 -9.12
C GLN A 181 11.21 -27.10 -8.72
N SER A 182 10.86 -28.35 -9.01
CA SER A 182 9.65 -28.97 -8.47
C SER A 182 9.86 -29.40 -7.01
N GLY A 183 8.89 -29.20 -6.13
CA GLY A 183 9.01 -29.66 -4.75
C GLY A 183 7.78 -29.38 -3.87
N GLN A 184 7.71 -30.07 -2.73
CA GLN A 184 6.69 -29.84 -1.71
C GLN A 184 7.08 -28.68 -0.78
N TYR A 185 6.12 -27.82 -0.44
CA TYR A 185 6.34 -26.61 0.37
C TYR A 185 6.78 -26.88 1.82
N SER A 186 6.45 -28.04 2.38
CA SER A 186 6.71 -28.42 3.78
C SER A 186 7.85 -29.43 3.98
N SER A 187 8.48 -29.90 2.90
CA SER A 187 9.57 -30.89 2.92
C SER A 187 10.93 -30.21 2.92
N GLU A 188 11.74 -30.49 3.94
CA GLU A 188 13.11 -29.98 4.01
C GLU A 188 14.04 -30.57 2.94
N GLU A 189 13.78 -31.80 2.49
CA GLU A 189 14.58 -32.48 1.46
C GLU A 189 14.49 -31.76 0.11
N HIS A 190 13.28 -31.39 -0.33
CA HIS A 190 13.10 -30.60 -1.55
C HIS A 190 13.68 -29.17 -1.45
N PHE A 191 13.79 -28.61 -0.24
CA PHE A 191 14.48 -27.33 -0.02
C PHE A 191 16.01 -27.48 0.01
N LEU A 192 16.53 -28.64 0.39
CA LEU A 192 17.96 -28.97 0.25
C LEU A 192 18.34 -29.16 -1.22
N GLU A 193 17.48 -29.79 -2.03
CA GLU A 193 17.65 -29.84 -3.50
C GLU A 193 17.68 -28.44 -4.12
N LEU A 194 16.79 -27.55 -3.67
CA LEU A 194 16.77 -26.14 -4.08
C LEU A 194 18.06 -25.42 -3.68
N ASP A 195 18.56 -25.60 -2.45
CA ASP A 195 19.83 -25.02 -1.99
C ASP A 195 21.03 -25.48 -2.82
N ASN A 196 21.10 -26.78 -3.15
CA ASN A 196 22.15 -27.31 -4.02
C ASN A 196 22.12 -26.65 -5.42
N LYS A 197 20.92 -26.44 -5.99
CA LYS A 197 20.76 -25.70 -7.26
C LYS A 197 21.14 -24.22 -7.14
N LEU A 198 20.79 -23.57 -6.03
CA LEU A 198 21.16 -22.17 -5.74
C LEU A 198 22.68 -22.03 -5.64
N LYS A 199 23.34 -22.82 -4.79
CA LYS A 199 24.81 -22.85 -4.62
C LYS A 199 25.54 -23.09 -5.95
N GLY A 200 25.02 -23.99 -6.79
CA GLY A 200 25.55 -24.26 -8.13
C GLY A 200 25.49 -23.07 -9.11
N LYS A 201 24.63 -22.07 -8.87
CA LYS A 201 24.60 -20.80 -9.62
C LYS A 201 25.29 -19.64 -8.90
N GLU A 202 25.40 -19.72 -7.58
CA GLU A 202 26.04 -18.70 -6.75
C GLU A 202 27.58 -18.77 -6.83
N THR A 203 28.16 -19.94 -7.16
CA THR A 203 29.60 -20.07 -7.54
C THR A 203 30.60 -19.55 -6.49
N GLY A 204 30.24 -19.58 -5.20
CA GLY A 204 31.09 -19.12 -4.10
C GLY A 204 31.08 -17.61 -3.85
N ARG A 205 30.28 -16.84 -4.59
CA ARG A 205 30.05 -15.40 -4.36
C ARG A 205 29.27 -15.13 -3.07
N LEU A 206 29.29 -13.89 -2.59
CA LEU A 206 28.37 -13.43 -1.54
C LEU A 206 26.94 -13.52 -2.08
N SER A 207 26.13 -14.45 -1.57
CA SER A 207 24.81 -14.73 -2.13
C SER A 207 23.69 -14.12 -1.29
N ASN A 208 22.93 -13.22 -1.89
CA ASN A 208 21.74 -12.64 -1.31
C ASN A 208 20.52 -13.41 -1.83
N ARG A 209 19.65 -13.88 -0.94
CA ARG A 209 18.52 -14.75 -1.29
C ARG A 209 17.18 -14.10 -0.95
N LEU A 210 16.32 -13.95 -1.96
CA LEU A 210 15.00 -13.33 -1.84
C LEU A 210 13.90 -14.35 -2.17
N PHE A 211 13.13 -14.77 -1.17
CA PHE A 211 12.00 -15.69 -1.35
C PHE A 211 10.69 -14.91 -1.50
N TYR A 212 10.04 -14.97 -2.65
CA TYR A 212 8.69 -14.41 -2.86
C TYR A 212 7.64 -15.49 -2.69
N LEU A 213 6.77 -15.37 -1.68
CA LEU A 213 5.75 -16.37 -1.35
C LEU A 213 4.43 -16.10 -2.06
N ALA A 214 4.35 -16.45 -3.35
CA ALA A 214 3.13 -16.38 -4.17
C ALA A 214 2.22 -17.61 -3.95
N ILE A 215 1.96 -17.95 -2.68
CA ILE A 215 1.26 -19.16 -2.24
C ILE A 215 0.13 -18.84 -1.25
N PRO A 216 -0.82 -19.77 -1.00
CA PRO A 216 -1.83 -19.61 0.05
C PRO A 216 -1.23 -19.40 1.45
N PRO A 217 -1.86 -18.61 2.33
CA PRO A 217 -1.25 -18.14 3.58
C PRO A 217 -1.00 -19.25 4.60
N ASN A 218 -1.74 -20.36 4.54
CA ASN A 218 -1.52 -21.53 5.39
C ASN A 218 -0.19 -22.25 5.13
N MET A 219 0.50 -21.93 4.02
CA MET A 219 1.80 -22.51 3.66
C MET A 219 2.98 -21.60 4.02
N PHE A 220 2.74 -20.35 4.46
CA PHE A 220 3.81 -19.37 4.72
C PHE A 220 4.77 -19.82 5.82
N VAL A 221 4.27 -20.36 6.92
CA VAL A 221 5.10 -20.79 8.06
C VAL A 221 5.96 -22.01 7.70
N ASP A 222 5.41 -22.98 6.98
CA ASP A 222 6.14 -24.16 6.50
C ASP A 222 7.27 -23.78 5.54
N VAL A 223 6.99 -22.91 4.57
CA VAL A 223 8.02 -22.43 3.64
C VAL A 223 9.07 -21.60 4.35
N ALA A 224 8.69 -20.74 5.29
CA ALA A 224 9.66 -19.98 6.09
C ALA A 224 10.56 -20.90 6.93
N ARG A 225 10.01 -21.96 7.53
CA ARG A 225 10.76 -23.01 8.25
C ARG A 225 11.76 -23.72 7.33
N CYS A 226 11.29 -24.28 6.22
CA CYS A 226 12.15 -25.04 5.30
C CYS A 226 13.23 -24.14 4.66
N ALA A 227 12.88 -22.91 4.25
CA ALA A 227 13.83 -21.93 3.75
C ALA A 227 14.86 -21.54 4.83
N LYS A 228 14.44 -21.35 6.08
CA LYS A 228 15.36 -21.03 7.19
C LYS A 228 16.34 -22.17 7.47
N HIS A 229 15.86 -23.41 7.49
CA HIS A 229 16.67 -24.58 7.86
C HIS A 229 17.62 -25.05 6.74
N ARG A 230 17.22 -24.91 5.47
CA ARG A 230 17.92 -25.58 4.35
C ARG A 230 18.37 -24.68 3.22
N ALA A 231 17.71 -23.55 2.97
CA ALA A 231 17.94 -22.72 1.78
C ALA A 231 18.24 -21.24 2.09
N SER A 232 18.58 -20.91 3.34
CA SER A 232 19.09 -19.58 3.69
C SER A 232 20.51 -19.41 3.19
N SER A 233 20.90 -18.18 2.88
CA SER A 233 22.29 -17.87 2.57
C SER A 233 23.18 -18.06 3.80
N GLU A 234 24.40 -18.54 3.55
CA GLU A 234 25.45 -18.73 4.55
C GLU A 234 26.35 -17.48 4.71
N ASN A 235 26.46 -16.65 3.66
CA ASN A 235 27.39 -15.52 3.60
C ASN A 235 26.75 -14.16 3.23
N GLY A 236 25.47 -14.13 2.85
CA GLY A 236 24.71 -12.92 2.54
C GLY A 236 23.35 -12.90 3.24
N TRP A 237 22.51 -11.92 2.92
CA TRP A 237 21.19 -11.81 3.56
C TRP A 237 20.17 -12.78 2.96
N THR A 238 19.21 -13.20 3.78
CA THR A 238 18.00 -13.90 3.33
C THR A 238 16.78 -13.05 3.70
N ARG A 239 15.91 -12.75 2.73
CA ARG A 239 14.68 -11.97 2.92
C ARG A 239 13.49 -12.72 2.31
N VAL A 240 12.31 -12.54 2.90
CA VAL A 240 11.08 -13.22 2.52
C VAL A 240 9.97 -12.20 2.31
N ILE A 241 9.43 -12.18 1.10
CA ILE A 241 8.26 -11.38 0.71
C ILE A 241 7.00 -12.24 0.90
N VAL A 242 6.03 -11.73 1.65
CA VAL A 242 4.75 -12.39 1.94
C VAL A 242 3.56 -11.53 1.50
N GLU A 243 2.57 -12.18 0.89
CA GLU A 243 1.37 -11.55 0.34
C GLU A 243 0.18 -11.57 1.31
N LYS A 244 -0.78 -10.66 1.10
CA LYS A 244 -2.06 -10.68 1.82
C LYS A 244 -2.85 -11.97 1.50
N PRO A 245 -3.64 -12.54 2.43
CA PRO A 245 -4.09 -11.99 3.71
C PRO A 245 -3.22 -12.40 4.91
N PHE A 246 -2.96 -11.44 5.81
CA PHE A 246 -2.16 -11.62 7.02
C PHE A 246 -3.03 -12.02 8.23
N GLY A 247 -3.81 -13.10 8.08
CA GLY A 247 -4.87 -13.50 9.01
C GLY A 247 -6.25 -12.95 8.63
N ARG A 248 -7.26 -13.17 9.48
CA ARG A 248 -8.66 -12.73 9.31
C ARG A 248 -9.14 -11.76 10.40
N ASP A 249 -8.37 -11.67 11.48
CA ASP A 249 -8.65 -10.94 12.71
C ASP A 249 -7.33 -10.76 13.50
N THR A 250 -7.42 -10.11 14.65
CA THR A 250 -6.27 -9.84 15.52
C THR A 250 -5.58 -11.12 16.03
N GLU A 251 -6.30 -12.21 16.25
CA GLU A 251 -5.75 -13.43 16.86
C GLU A 251 -5.00 -14.26 15.81
N SER A 252 -5.64 -14.58 14.69
CA SER A 252 -5.03 -15.27 13.55
C SER A 252 -3.85 -14.48 12.95
N SER A 253 -3.90 -13.14 12.94
CA SER A 253 -2.77 -12.31 12.51
C SER A 253 -1.59 -12.38 13.47
N ARG A 254 -1.84 -12.40 14.79
CA ARG A 254 -0.80 -12.62 15.82
C ARG A 254 -0.21 -14.02 15.73
N GLU A 255 -1.02 -15.04 15.46
CA GLU A 255 -0.55 -16.41 15.27
C GLU A 255 0.40 -16.53 14.06
N LEU A 256 -0.03 -16.06 12.88
CA LEU A 256 0.82 -16.01 11.69
C LEU A 256 2.12 -15.24 11.94
N THR A 257 2.03 -14.08 12.60
CA THR A 257 3.20 -13.27 12.96
C THR A 257 4.14 -14.03 13.89
N ARG A 258 3.61 -14.76 14.88
CA ARG A 258 4.41 -15.58 15.81
C ARG A 258 5.09 -16.74 15.08
N GLY A 259 4.38 -17.43 14.18
CA GLY A 259 4.93 -18.51 13.37
C GLY A 259 6.07 -18.05 12.46
N LEU A 260 5.91 -16.90 11.78
CA LEU A 260 7.00 -16.33 10.96
C LEU A 260 8.21 -15.90 11.81
N LYS A 261 7.97 -15.30 12.99
CA LYS A 261 9.04 -14.84 13.91
C LYS A 261 9.83 -15.96 14.59
N GLN A 262 9.40 -17.22 14.50
CA GLN A 262 10.21 -18.37 14.93
C GLN A 262 11.40 -18.62 14.00
N TYR A 263 11.29 -18.22 12.72
CA TYR A 263 12.27 -18.55 11.68
C TYR A 263 12.95 -17.33 11.06
N LEU A 264 12.29 -16.16 11.10
CA LEU A 264 12.72 -14.93 10.44
C LEU A 264 12.72 -13.75 11.43
N SER A 265 13.74 -12.91 11.33
CA SER A 265 13.78 -11.61 12.02
C SER A 265 12.94 -10.55 11.27
N GLU A 266 12.56 -9.47 11.94
CA GLU A 266 11.56 -8.52 11.40
C GLU A 266 12.06 -7.75 10.16
N ASP A 267 13.37 -7.51 10.07
CA ASP A 267 14.08 -6.94 8.91
C ASP A 267 14.18 -7.91 7.71
N GLN A 268 13.90 -9.20 7.92
CA GLN A 268 13.82 -10.20 6.86
C GLN A 268 12.41 -10.33 6.27
N ILE A 269 11.36 -9.81 6.92
CA ILE A 269 9.95 -10.05 6.54
C ILE A 269 9.35 -8.83 5.83
N PHE A 270 9.16 -8.96 4.51
CA PHE A 270 8.57 -7.92 3.66
C PHE A 270 7.10 -8.26 3.40
N ARG A 271 6.20 -7.59 4.13
CA ARG A 271 4.74 -7.79 3.99
C ARG A 271 4.19 -6.87 2.92
N ILE A 272 3.67 -7.44 1.84
CA ILE A 272 3.15 -6.66 0.70
C ILE A 272 1.78 -6.07 1.00
N ASP A 273 1.72 -4.75 0.94
CA ASP A 273 0.53 -3.99 0.60
C ASP A 273 0.84 -3.24 -0.70
N HIS A 274 0.27 -3.69 -1.81
CA HIS A 274 0.64 -3.16 -3.14
C HIS A 274 0.19 -1.71 -3.37
N HIS A 275 -0.75 -1.17 -2.58
CA HIS A 275 -1.11 0.25 -2.68
C HIS A 275 -0.01 1.17 -2.12
N LEU A 276 0.90 0.67 -1.28
CA LEU A 276 2.06 1.45 -0.84
C LEU A 276 3.06 1.76 -1.96
N GLY A 277 3.06 0.97 -3.05
CA GLY A 277 3.86 1.21 -4.24
C GLY A 277 3.11 1.95 -5.36
N GLU A 278 1.94 2.52 -5.08
CA GLU A 278 1.32 3.48 -5.99
C GLU A 278 2.04 4.84 -5.85
N GLU A 279 2.53 5.39 -6.96
CA GLU A 279 3.28 6.66 -7.03
C GLU A 279 2.64 7.81 -6.21
N LEU A 280 1.31 7.87 -6.16
CA LEU A 280 0.56 8.91 -5.45
C LEU A 280 0.53 8.70 -3.92
N VAL A 281 0.74 7.47 -3.45
CA VAL A 281 0.87 7.13 -2.03
C VAL A 281 2.31 7.39 -1.57
N GLU A 282 3.32 7.08 -2.40
CA GLU A 282 4.71 7.46 -2.13
C GLU A 282 4.91 8.98 -2.06
N ASN A 283 4.33 9.72 -3.04
CA ASN A 283 4.39 11.18 -3.09
C ASN A 283 3.71 11.90 -1.91
N LEU A 284 2.91 11.20 -1.09
CA LEU A 284 2.25 11.80 0.08
C LEU A 284 3.28 12.27 1.13
N LEU A 285 4.43 11.60 1.25
CA LEU A 285 5.51 12.01 2.14
C LEU A 285 6.11 13.34 1.71
N VAL A 286 6.47 13.44 0.42
CA VAL A 286 7.07 14.64 -0.19
C VAL A 286 6.08 15.81 -0.14
N LEU A 287 4.81 15.57 -0.44
CA LEU A 287 3.75 16.58 -0.37
C LEU A 287 3.62 17.17 1.04
N ARG A 288 3.66 16.34 2.09
CA ARG A 288 3.46 16.79 3.47
C ARG A 288 4.68 17.46 4.09
N PHE A 289 5.87 16.89 3.88
CA PHE A 289 7.06 17.26 4.66
C PHE A 289 8.08 18.11 3.90
N SER A 290 8.07 18.08 2.56
CA SER A 290 8.96 18.93 1.74
C SER A 290 8.34 20.30 1.41
N ASN A 291 7.12 20.59 1.87
CA ASN A 291 6.35 21.78 1.47
C ASN A 291 5.81 22.54 2.69
N LEU A 292 6.51 23.62 3.09
CA LEU A 292 6.14 24.46 4.25
C LEU A 292 4.70 25.02 4.18
N VAL A 293 4.15 25.22 2.98
CA VAL A 293 2.78 25.72 2.76
C VAL A 293 1.72 24.76 3.31
N PHE A 294 1.95 23.44 3.23
CA PHE A 294 0.96 22.45 3.68
C PHE A 294 1.05 22.16 5.19
N GLN A 295 2.22 22.34 5.81
CA GLN A 295 2.45 22.03 7.23
C GLN A 295 1.41 22.66 8.20
N PRO A 296 1.05 23.96 8.14
CA PRO A 296 0.04 24.52 9.03
C PRO A 296 -1.39 24.07 8.69
N LEU A 297 -1.67 23.87 7.40
CA LEU A 297 -2.99 23.46 6.89
C LEU A 297 -3.32 22.01 7.26
N TRP A 298 -2.32 21.17 7.52
CA TRP A 298 -2.47 19.75 7.83
C TRP A 298 -2.87 19.49 9.30
N SER A 299 -3.92 20.15 9.77
CA SER A 299 -4.38 20.08 11.16
C SER A 299 -5.90 20.24 11.32
N ARG A 300 -6.43 19.78 12.46
CA ARG A 300 -7.84 19.96 12.91
C ARG A 300 -8.39 21.39 12.81
N ASN A 301 -7.52 22.39 12.78
CA ASN A 301 -7.91 23.81 12.71
C ASN A 301 -8.37 24.21 11.30
N TYR A 302 -7.86 23.55 10.26
CA TYR A 302 -8.19 23.86 8.86
C TYR A 302 -8.94 22.71 8.18
N ILE A 303 -8.69 21.46 8.56
CA ILE A 303 -9.37 20.28 8.01
C ILE A 303 -10.66 20.01 8.80
N ARG A 304 -11.76 19.87 8.07
CA ARG A 304 -13.09 19.53 8.59
C ARG A 304 -13.33 18.03 8.63
N ASN A 305 -12.95 17.32 7.57
CA ASN A 305 -13.00 15.86 7.47
C ASN A 305 -12.01 15.37 6.41
N VAL A 306 -11.63 14.10 6.51
CA VAL A 306 -10.79 13.40 5.53
C VAL A 306 -11.58 12.22 4.98
N GLN A 307 -11.57 12.03 3.66
CA GLN A 307 -12.27 10.94 2.98
C GLN A 307 -11.26 10.09 2.21
N LEU A 308 -11.29 8.78 2.48
CA LEU A 308 -10.46 7.76 1.87
C LEU A 308 -11.39 6.81 1.11
N ILE A 309 -11.49 7.01 -0.20
CA ILE A 309 -12.50 6.35 -1.04
C ILE A 309 -11.80 5.39 -1.99
N PHE A 310 -12.24 4.14 -1.99
CA PHE A 310 -11.89 3.10 -2.96
C PHE A 310 -13.16 2.60 -3.66
N SER A 311 -13.21 2.73 -4.98
CA SER A 311 -14.33 2.23 -5.79
C SER A 311 -13.85 1.42 -6.99
N GLU A 312 -14.50 0.29 -7.23
CA GLU A 312 -14.34 -0.54 -8.44
C GLU A 312 -15.69 -0.64 -9.16
N ASP A 313 -15.68 -0.60 -10.49
CA ASP A 313 -16.86 -0.76 -11.36
C ASP A 313 -17.27 -2.22 -11.55
N PHE A 314 -16.34 -3.16 -11.38
CA PHE A 314 -16.62 -4.59 -11.46
C PHE A 314 -17.03 -5.21 -10.11
N GLY A 315 -17.74 -6.34 -10.18
CA GLY A 315 -18.22 -7.10 -9.03
C GLY A 315 -17.21 -8.14 -8.53
N ALA A 316 -17.70 -9.31 -8.09
CA ALA A 316 -16.83 -10.40 -7.63
C ALA A 316 -16.18 -11.24 -8.75
N GLU A 317 -16.64 -11.12 -10.01
CA GLU A 317 -16.08 -11.75 -11.22
C GLU A 317 -15.68 -13.24 -11.07
N GLY A 318 -16.55 -14.07 -10.49
CA GLY A 318 -16.29 -15.51 -10.29
C GLY A 318 -15.24 -15.82 -9.21
N ARG A 319 -14.76 -14.80 -8.49
CA ARG A 319 -14.00 -14.93 -7.24
C ARG A 319 -14.90 -14.88 -6.00
N GLY A 320 -16.22 -14.95 -6.18
CA GLY A 320 -17.24 -14.89 -5.13
C GLY A 320 -16.87 -15.71 -3.90
N ARG A 321 -16.67 -17.03 -4.04
CA ARG A 321 -16.26 -17.92 -2.93
C ARG A 321 -15.03 -17.47 -2.13
N TYR A 322 -14.03 -16.88 -2.79
CA TYR A 322 -12.87 -16.33 -2.08
C TYR A 322 -13.25 -15.06 -1.34
N PHE A 323 -13.91 -14.11 -2.02
CA PHE A 323 -14.32 -12.84 -1.43
C PHE A 323 -15.29 -13.02 -0.25
N ASP A 324 -16.21 -13.99 -0.33
CA ASP A 324 -17.20 -14.33 0.69
C ASP A 324 -16.59 -14.71 2.05
N ASN A 325 -15.35 -15.19 2.05
CA ASN A 325 -14.60 -15.53 3.25
C ASN A 325 -13.98 -14.30 3.97
N TYR A 326 -13.96 -13.13 3.33
CA TYR A 326 -13.23 -11.95 3.81
C TYR A 326 -14.10 -10.68 3.87
N GLY A 327 -14.85 -10.40 2.81
CA GLY A 327 -15.63 -9.18 2.62
C GLY A 327 -14.76 -7.92 2.39
N ILE A 328 -15.40 -6.83 1.96
CA ILE A 328 -14.71 -5.60 1.53
C ILE A 328 -13.82 -4.98 2.63
N ILE A 329 -14.22 -5.13 3.90
CA ILE A 329 -13.49 -4.60 5.06
C ILE A 329 -12.10 -5.24 5.17
N ARG A 330 -11.99 -6.56 4.98
CA ARG A 330 -10.70 -7.28 5.05
C ARG A 330 -9.94 -7.23 3.73
N ASP A 331 -10.64 -7.17 2.60
CA ASP A 331 -10.00 -7.10 1.29
C ASP A 331 -9.29 -5.75 1.08
N ILE A 332 -9.94 -4.64 1.45
CA ILE A 332 -9.50 -3.26 1.09
C ILE A 332 -9.34 -2.32 2.28
N MET A 333 -10.28 -2.28 3.23
CA MET A 333 -10.27 -1.22 4.27
C MET A 333 -9.16 -1.42 5.30
N GLN A 334 -9.03 -2.65 5.80
CA GLN A 334 -8.08 -3.02 6.87
C GLN A 334 -6.61 -2.90 6.44
N ASN A 335 -6.33 -3.00 5.14
CA ASN A 335 -4.99 -2.92 4.57
C ASN A 335 -4.80 -1.56 3.85
N HIS A 336 -5.26 -1.44 2.61
CA HIS A 336 -4.94 -0.35 1.69
C HIS A 336 -5.37 1.02 2.24
N LEU A 337 -6.63 1.17 2.65
CA LEU A 337 -7.12 2.45 3.19
C LEU A 337 -6.50 2.79 4.55
N LEU A 338 -6.23 1.78 5.40
CA LEU A 338 -5.59 1.99 6.70
C LEU A 338 -4.11 2.38 6.57
N GLN A 339 -3.39 1.83 5.58
CA GLN A 339 -2.02 2.25 5.24
C GLN A 339 -1.97 3.69 4.73
N ILE A 340 -2.92 4.07 3.86
CA ILE A 340 -3.06 5.44 3.37
C ILE A 340 -3.41 6.40 4.52
N LEU A 341 -4.33 6.02 5.42
CA LEU A 341 -4.64 6.80 6.63
C LEU A 341 -3.37 7.03 7.46
N ALA A 342 -2.58 5.98 7.71
CA ALA A 342 -1.37 6.10 8.53
C ALA A 342 -0.38 7.10 7.91
N LEU A 343 -0.12 7.03 6.60
CA LEU A 343 0.77 7.98 5.90
C LEU A 343 0.20 9.41 5.86
N PHE A 344 -1.12 9.56 5.75
CA PHE A 344 -1.80 10.86 5.73
C PHE A 344 -1.81 11.54 7.11
N ALA A 345 -1.97 10.76 8.18
CA ALA A 345 -2.25 11.27 9.52
C ALA A 345 -1.05 11.24 10.48
N MET A 346 0.02 10.50 10.19
CA MET A 346 1.23 10.46 11.03
C MET A 346 1.89 11.84 11.22
N ASP A 347 2.60 12.04 12.32
CA ASP A 347 3.40 13.26 12.53
C ASP A 347 4.60 13.30 11.58
N THR A 348 5.42 14.36 11.65
CA THR A 348 6.69 14.42 10.90
C THR A 348 7.69 13.43 11.51
N PRO A 349 8.23 12.46 10.73
CA PRO A 349 9.23 11.53 11.25
C PRO A 349 10.57 12.23 11.50
N VAL A 350 11.39 11.64 12.37
CA VAL A 350 12.72 12.18 12.72
C VAL A 350 13.66 12.21 11.51
N SER A 351 13.56 11.20 10.64
CA SER A 351 14.28 11.08 9.38
C SER A 351 13.39 10.43 8.31
N LEU A 352 13.93 10.22 7.11
CA LEU A 352 13.30 9.41 6.06
C LEU A 352 13.67 7.92 6.14
N ASP A 353 14.35 7.48 7.20
CA ASP A 353 14.67 6.07 7.41
C ASP A 353 13.40 5.25 7.65
N ALA A 354 13.41 4.00 7.17
CA ALA A 354 12.22 3.15 7.14
C ALA A 354 11.61 2.92 8.52
N GLU A 355 12.42 2.78 9.57
CA GLU A 355 11.92 2.58 10.94
C GLU A 355 11.30 3.85 11.55
N ASP A 356 11.84 5.04 11.27
CA ASP A 356 11.25 6.31 11.76
C ASP A 356 9.87 6.55 11.14
N ILE A 357 9.73 6.30 9.83
CA ILE A 357 8.44 6.33 9.14
C ILE A 357 7.49 5.26 9.71
N ARG A 358 7.97 4.02 9.95
CA ARG A 358 7.15 2.96 10.57
C ARG A 358 6.68 3.34 11.98
N ASN A 359 7.54 3.96 12.79
CA ASN A 359 7.24 4.37 14.15
C ASN A 359 6.08 5.39 14.18
N GLU A 360 6.14 6.42 13.33
CA GLU A 360 5.09 7.44 13.26
C GLU A 360 3.76 6.89 12.68
N LYS A 361 3.82 5.97 11.71
CA LYS A 361 2.63 5.22 11.24
C LYS A 361 1.99 4.42 12.39
N VAL A 362 2.78 3.66 13.15
CA VAL A 362 2.29 2.82 14.26
C VAL A 362 1.74 3.67 15.41
N LYS A 363 2.38 4.80 15.73
CA LYS A 363 1.94 5.77 16.74
C LYS A 363 0.53 6.29 16.44
N VAL A 364 0.25 6.70 15.19
CA VAL A 364 -1.10 7.13 14.81
C VAL A 364 -2.10 5.98 14.79
N LEU A 365 -1.75 4.80 14.30
CA LEU A 365 -2.65 3.64 14.33
C LEU A 365 -3.04 3.23 15.76
N ARG A 366 -2.15 3.41 16.74
CA ARG A 366 -2.46 3.23 18.18
C ARG A 366 -3.39 4.31 18.75
N SER A 367 -3.46 5.48 18.12
CA SER A 367 -4.37 6.57 18.48
C SER A 367 -5.76 6.47 17.82
N VAL A 368 -5.95 5.59 16.84
CA VAL A 368 -7.27 5.36 16.21
C VAL A 368 -8.21 4.71 17.21
N LYS A 369 -9.40 5.29 17.43
CA LYS A 369 -10.45 4.65 18.24
C LYS A 369 -10.93 3.36 17.54
N PRO A 370 -11.14 2.24 18.27
CA PRO A 370 -11.84 1.08 17.73
C PRO A 370 -13.22 1.47 17.21
N VAL A 371 -13.50 1.15 15.95
CA VAL A 371 -14.74 1.51 15.24
C VAL A 371 -15.94 0.84 15.90
N GLN A 372 -17.02 1.59 16.13
CA GLN A 372 -18.29 1.08 16.66
C GLN A 372 -19.27 0.78 15.52
N LEU A 373 -20.27 -0.08 15.76
CA LEU A 373 -21.26 -0.43 14.74
C LEU A 373 -22.12 0.76 14.29
N GLU A 374 -22.32 1.75 15.16
CA GLU A 374 -23.04 2.99 14.85
C GLU A 374 -22.27 3.93 13.89
N ASP A 375 -20.95 3.80 13.82
CA ASP A 375 -20.09 4.55 12.89
C ASP A 375 -19.98 3.87 11.51
N VAL A 376 -20.66 2.74 11.28
CA VAL A 376 -20.48 1.86 10.11
C VAL A 376 -21.78 1.64 9.35
N VAL A 377 -21.72 1.85 8.03
CA VAL A 377 -22.74 1.45 7.07
C VAL A 377 -22.16 0.36 6.18
N ILE A 378 -22.85 -0.77 6.07
CA ILE A 378 -22.50 -1.86 5.14
C ILE A 378 -23.57 -2.02 4.06
N GLY A 379 -23.15 -2.53 2.90
CA GLY A 379 -24.03 -2.83 1.78
C GLY A 379 -23.56 -4.05 0.99
N GLN A 380 -24.49 -4.64 0.24
CA GLN A 380 -24.24 -5.71 -0.70
C GLN A 380 -24.91 -5.33 -2.03
N TYR A 381 -24.16 -5.33 -3.13
CA TYR A 381 -24.71 -4.95 -4.43
C TYR A 381 -25.77 -5.97 -4.89
N LYS A 382 -26.84 -5.45 -5.49
CA LYS A 382 -27.90 -6.24 -6.12
C LYS A 382 -27.85 -6.09 -7.63
N GLY A 383 -28.56 -6.97 -8.33
CA GLY A 383 -28.61 -6.95 -9.78
C GLY A 383 -29.34 -5.71 -10.27
N ASP A 384 -28.91 -5.20 -11.42
CA ASP A 384 -29.43 -3.97 -12.04
C ASP A 384 -29.44 -4.12 -13.58
N CYS A 385 -30.22 -3.29 -14.27
CA CYS A 385 -30.35 -3.31 -15.72
C CYS A 385 -30.17 -1.90 -16.30
N ASP A 386 -29.01 -1.63 -16.90
CA ASP A 386 -28.75 -0.39 -17.63
C ASP A 386 -28.98 -0.61 -19.14
N GLY A 387 -30.17 -0.23 -19.60
CA GLY A 387 -30.63 -0.46 -20.97
C GLY A 387 -30.67 -1.95 -21.33
N ASN A 388 -29.83 -2.38 -22.27
CA ASN A 388 -29.69 -3.78 -22.67
C ASN A 388 -28.65 -4.58 -21.85
N THR A 389 -27.95 -3.94 -20.90
CA THR A 389 -26.93 -4.60 -20.09
C THR A 389 -27.50 -4.99 -18.74
N SER A 390 -27.59 -6.29 -18.46
CA SER A 390 -27.97 -6.79 -17.14
C SER A 390 -26.73 -7.12 -16.31
N TYR A 391 -26.69 -6.60 -15.09
CA TYR A 391 -25.64 -6.84 -14.11
C TYR A 391 -26.17 -7.81 -13.04
N PRO A 392 -25.47 -8.94 -12.77
CA PRO A 392 -25.90 -9.91 -11.77
C PRO A 392 -25.75 -9.37 -10.34
N SER A 393 -26.60 -9.85 -9.43
CA SER A 393 -26.47 -9.62 -7.99
C SER A 393 -25.26 -10.36 -7.42
N TYR A 394 -24.75 -9.94 -6.25
CA TYR A 394 -23.66 -10.68 -5.57
C TYR A 394 -24.05 -12.13 -5.24
N THR A 395 -25.33 -12.35 -4.94
CA THR A 395 -25.93 -13.66 -4.65
C THR A 395 -26.27 -14.50 -5.89
N ASP A 396 -26.08 -13.96 -7.11
CA ASP A 396 -26.28 -14.70 -8.37
C ASP A 396 -24.99 -15.43 -8.82
N ASP A 397 -23.84 -15.11 -8.21
CA ASP A 397 -22.59 -15.87 -8.40
C ASP A 397 -22.77 -17.27 -7.79
N MET A 398 -22.78 -18.30 -8.64
CA MET A 398 -22.94 -19.71 -8.23
C MET A 398 -21.92 -20.22 -7.21
N THR A 399 -20.84 -19.46 -6.97
CA THR A 399 -19.80 -19.79 -5.98
C THR A 399 -20.07 -19.18 -4.59
N VAL A 400 -21.10 -18.33 -4.46
CA VAL A 400 -21.54 -17.64 -3.25
C VAL A 400 -22.80 -18.30 -2.69
N SER A 401 -23.02 -18.23 -1.37
CA SER A 401 -24.28 -18.68 -0.78
C SER A 401 -25.41 -17.67 -1.04
N ASN A 402 -26.59 -18.12 -1.47
CA ASN A 402 -27.79 -17.28 -1.63
C ASN A 402 -28.16 -16.50 -0.35
N ASN A 403 -27.74 -16.99 0.83
CA ASN A 403 -27.98 -16.36 2.13
C ASN A 403 -26.75 -15.59 2.65
N SER A 404 -25.76 -15.28 1.80
CA SER A 404 -24.57 -14.56 2.21
C SER A 404 -24.89 -13.14 2.67
N LEU A 405 -24.40 -12.79 3.86
CA LEU A 405 -24.42 -11.44 4.42
C LEU A 405 -23.09 -10.70 4.19
N THR A 406 -22.21 -11.20 3.32
CA THR A 406 -20.91 -10.59 3.07
C THR A 406 -21.07 -9.18 2.50
N PRO A 407 -20.45 -8.15 3.11
CA PRO A 407 -20.49 -6.79 2.60
C PRO A 407 -19.57 -6.65 1.39
N THR A 408 -20.14 -6.20 0.27
CA THR A 408 -19.41 -5.78 -0.94
C THR A 408 -19.15 -4.27 -0.95
N PHE A 409 -19.83 -3.53 -0.07
CA PHE A 409 -19.66 -2.11 0.21
C PHE A 409 -19.58 -1.89 1.73
N ALA A 410 -18.70 -0.99 2.16
CA ALA A 410 -18.66 -0.51 3.54
C ALA A 410 -18.18 0.95 3.59
N ALA A 411 -18.84 1.74 4.43
CA ALA A 411 -18.41 3.07 4.83
C ALA A 411 -18.26 3.07 6.37
N ALA A 412 -17.16 3.60 6.88
CA ALA A 412 -16.87 3.69 8.31
C ALA A 412 -16.30 5.06 8.66
N THR A 413 -16.72 5.62 9.79
CA THR A 413 -16.10 6.82 10.37
C THR A 413 -15.08 6.41 11.44
N LEU A 414 -13.86 6.95 11.33
CA LEU A 414 -12.78 6.74 12.29
C LEU A 414 -12.40 8.07 12.93
N PHE A 415 -11.93 8.02 14.17
CA PHE A 415 -11.43 9.17 14.91
C PHE A 415 -10.04 8.87 15.49
N ILE A 416 -9.13 9.83 15.38
CA ILE A 416 -7.74 9.70 15.84
C ILE A 416 -7.56 10.57 17.10
N ASN A 417 -7.32 9.92 18.24
CA ASN A 417 -7.11 10.57 19.53
C ASN A 417 -5.67 11.12 19.65
N ASN A 418 -5.37 12.19 18.92
CA ASN A 418 -4.13 12.96 19.13
C ASN A 418 -4.37 14.47 18.95
N ALA A 419 -3.39 15.30 19.30
CA ALA A 419 -3.53 16.76 19.25
C ALA A 419 -3.78 17.29 17.83
N GLN A 420 -3.28 16.61 16.78
CA GLN A 420 -3.41 17.03 15.39
C GLN A 420 -4.81 16.79 14.82
N TRP A 421 -5.48 15.71 15.22
CA TRP A 421 -6.69 15.18 14.57
C TRP A 421 -7.91 15.05 15.48
N ASP A 422 -7.79 15.34 16.78
CA ASP A 422 -8.94 15.33 17.69
C ASP A 422 -10.11 16.18 17.16
N GLY A 423 -11.30 15.56 17.15
CA GLY A 423 -12.53 16.11 16.57
C GLY A 423 -12.66 16.03 15.04
N VAL A 424 -11.68 15.49 14.31
CA VAL A 424 -11.75 15.34 12.84
C VAL A 424 -12.19 13.91 12.46
N PRO A 425 -13.33 13.73 11.77
CA PRO A 425 -13.73 12.44 11.25
C PRO A 425 -12.93 12.05 9.99
N PHE A 426 -12.46 10.81 9.98
CA PHE A 426 -11.85 10.13 8.84
C PHE A 426 -12.86 9.11 8.28
N LEU A 427 -13.45 9.41 7.12
CA LEU A 427 -14.39 8.54 6.44
C LEU A 427 -13.61 7.58 5.54
N MET A 428 -13.64 6.28 5.82
CA MET A 428 -13.20 5.24 4.89
C MET A 428 -14.40 4.68 4.15
N ILE A 429 -14.34 4.66 2.82
CA ILE A 429 -15.39 4.12 1.96
C ILE A 429 -14.73 3.14 0.98
N ALA A 430 -15.20 1.91 0.95
CA ALA A 430 -14.74 0.90 0.00
C ALA A 430 -15.93 0.15 -0.61
N GLY A 431 -15.93 -0.06 -1.93
CA GLY A 431 -16.97 -0.88 -2.56
C GLY A 431 -16.66 -1.36 -3.97
N LYS A 432 -17.26 -2.50 -4.31
CA LYS A 432 -17.31 -3.12 -5.65
C LYS A 432 -18.66 -2.85 -6.31
N ALA A 433 -18.71 -2.94 -7.65
CA ALA A 433 -19.87 -2.64 -8.48
C ALA A 433 -20.45 -1.22 -8.23
N LEU A 434 -19.58 -0.22 -8.21
CA LEU A 434 -19.96 1.20 -8.05
C LEU A 434 -19.92 1.94 -9.40
N HIS A 435 -20.70 3.03 -9.51
CA HIS A 435 -20.91 3.78 -10.76
C HIS A 435 -19.65 4.44 -11.38
N SER A 436 -18.51 4.47 -10.68
CA SER A 436 -17.29 5.09 -11.21
C SER A 436 -16.58 4.16 -12.19
N LYS A 437 -16.52 4.54 -13.47
CA LYS A 437 -16.02 3.73 -14.62
C LYS A 437 -14.51 3.38 -14.61
N ARG A 438 -13.85 3.37 -13.44
CA ARG A 438 -12.45 2.95 -13.20
C ARG A 438 -12.25 2.59 -11.73
N ASN A 439 -11.34 1.65 -11.47
CA ASN A 439 -10.69 1.51 -10.18
C ASN A 439 -10.09 2.85 -9.74
N GLN A 440 -10.65 3.41 -8.67
CA GLN A 440 -10.29 4.72 -8.14
C GLN A 440 -10.10 4.66 -6.63
N SER A 441 -8.84 4.70 -6.22
CA SER A 441 -8.43 5.27 -4.94
C SER A 441 -8.56 6.80 -5.01
N SER A 442 -9.02 7.46 -3.95
CA SER A 442 -8.90 8.91 -3.78
C SER A 442 -8.81 9.32 -2.31
N ILE A 443 -8.04 10.38 -2.06
CA ILE A 443 -7.92 11.04 -0.76
C ILE A 443 -8.47 12.45 -0.94
N GLN A 444 -9.42 12.85 -0.10
CA GLN A 444 -10.00 14.19 -0.11
C GLN A 444 -9.93 14.77 1.30
N ALA A 445 -9.34 15.96 1.44
CA ALA A 445 -9.34 16.71 2.69
C ALA A 445 -10.23 17.93 2.50
N CYS A 446 -11.39 17.93 3.14
CA CYS A 446 -12.31 19.07 3.08
C CYS A 446 -11.85 20.13 4.10
N SER A 447 -11.72 21.38 3.67
CA SER A 447 -11.48 22.50 4.59
C SER A 447 -12.71 22.76 5.48
N ARG A 448 -12.49 23.46 6.60
CA ARG A 448 -13.57 24.07 7.40
C ARG A 448 -14.28 25.20 6.65
#